data_AF-A0A346R8E3-F1
#
_entry.id   AF-A0A346R8E3-F1
#
_cell.length_a   1.000
_cell.length_b   1.000
_cell.length_c   1.000
_cell.angle_alpha   90.00
_cell.angle_beta   90.00
_cell.angle_gamma   90.00
#
_symmetry.space_group_name_H-M   'P 1'
#
loop_
_entity.id
_entity.type
_entity.pdbx_description
1 polymer ?
#
loop_
_entity_poly.entity_id
_entity_poly.type
_entity_poly.pdbx_seq_one_letter_code
_entity_poly.pdbx_strand_id
1 'polypeptide(L)'
;MLNVLDRTALEAIPSIPRDADGPVFAEPWQAKAFAMALRLHEQGVFTWSEWAETLSATIAHAQAGGDPDAGNTYYLHWLKALETIVTAKGVSDPATLEDRRNAWDRAAKATPHGQPIELGAEKRG
;
A
#
# COMPACT_ATOMS: atom_id res chain seq x y z
N MET A 1 21.14 16.72 4.22
CA MET A 1 21.77 15.49 4.73
C MET A 1 20.67 14.43 4.77
N LEU A 2 20.56 13.60 3.72
CA LEU A 2 19.59 12.50 3.66
C LEU A 2 19.94 11.50 4.77
N ASN A 3 18.96 11.23 5.62
CA ASN A 3 19.13 10.51 6.88
C ASN A 3 19.47 9.03 6.62
N VAL A 4 20.38 8.47 7.41
CA VAL A 4 20.86 7.07 7.36
C VAL A 4 19.72 6.03 7.47
N LEU A 5 18.54 6.46 7.93
CA LEU A 5 17.31 5.66 8.01
C LEU A 5 16.73 5.25 6.65
N ASP A 6 16.94 6.03 5.59
CA ASP A 6 16.40 5.74 4.24
C ASP A 6 17.10 4.52 3.63
N ARG A 7 18.44 4.49 3.69
CA ARG A 7 19.25 3.42 3.11
C ARG A 7 19.02 2.06 3.78
N THR A 8 18.85 2.04 5.10
CA THR A 8 18.63 0.79 5.85
C THR A 8 17.24 0.21 5.60
N ALA A 9 16.21 1.07 5.54
CA ALA A 9 14.85 0.66 5.20
C ALA A 9 14.76 0.14 3.75
N LEU A 10 15.48 0.78 2.83
CA LEU A 10 15.62 0.28 1.47
C LEU A 10 16.36 -1.07 1.46
N GLU A 11 17.51 -1.22 2.10
CA GLU A 11 18.23 -2.52 2.13
C GLU A 11 17.39 -3.65 2.75
N ALA A 12 16.52 -3.35 3.72
CA ALA A 12 15.66 -4.31 4.39
C ALA A 12 14.43 -4.77 3.58
N ILE A 13 14.08 -4.07 2.48
CA ILE A 13 13.00 -4.48 1.56
C ILE A 13 13.63 -4.90 0.24
N PRO A 14 14.16 -6.13 0.12
CA PRO A 14 14.86 -6.60 -1.07
C PRO A 14 13.97 -6.69 -2.33
N SER A 15 12.65 -6.56 -2.20
CA SER A 15 11.70 -6.72 -3.30
C SER A 15 11.22 -5.43 -3.97
N ILE A 16 11.62 -4.24 -3.48
CA ILE A 16 11.22 -2.98 -4.14
C ILE A 16 12.01 -2.81 -5.44
N PRO A 17 11.34 -2.63 -6.60
CA PRO A 17 12.00 -2.27 -7.85
C PRO A 17 12.79 -0.97 -7.69
N ARG A 18 14.08 -0.97 -8.07
CA ARG A 18 14.98 0.18 -7.94
C ARG A 18 15.76 0.46 -9.22
N ASP A 19 16.05 1.73 -9.43
CA ASP A 19 17.10 2.18 -10.34
C ASP A 19 18.29 2.77 -9.55
N ALA A 20 19.19 3.48 -10.22
CA ALA A 20 20.37 4.09 -9.59
C ALA A 20 20.02 5.19 -8.58
N ASP A 21 18.81 5.77 -8.65
CA ASP A 21 18.39 6.94 -7.88
C ASP A 21 17.36 6.60 -6.78
N GLY A 22 16.72 5.42 -6.83
CA GLY A 22 15.87 4.93 -5.74
C GLY A 22 14.74 4.00 -6.16
N PRO A 23 13.69 3.86 -5.33
CA PRO A 23 12.47 3.12 -5.69
C PRO A 23 11.81 3.70 -6.95
N VAL A 24 11.53 2.83 -7.92
CA VAL A 24 10.78 3.21 -9.12
C VAL A 24 9.30 2.91 -8.90
N PHE A 25 8.46 3.91 -9.12
CA PHE A 25 7.01 3.80 -9.02
C PHE A 25 6.40 4.04 -10.40
N ALA A 26 5.63 3.07 -10.90
CA ALA A 26 4.87 3.20 -12.14
C ALA A 26 3.68 4.14 -11.99
N GLU A 27 3.12 4.23 -10.78
CA GLU A 27 1.93 5.01 -10.49
C GLU A 27 2.09 5.80 -9.18
N PRO A 28 1.52 7.02 -9.06
CA PRO A 28 1.66 7.86 -7.86
C PRO A 28 1.15 7.18 -6.57
N TRP A 29 0.18 6.28 -6.67
CA TRP A 29 -0.34 5.56 -5.51
C TRP A 29 0.69 4.58 -4.91
N GLN A 30 1.61 4.04 -5.72
CA GLN A 30 2.65 3.12 -5.25
C GLN A 30 3.63 3.83 -4.32
N ALA A 31 4.00 5.07 -4.67
CA ALA A 31 4.84 5.92 -3.82
C ALA A 31 4.15 6.25 -2.48
N LYS A 32 2.84 6.53 -2.51
CA LYS A 32 2.05 6.79 -1.30
C LYS A 32 1.97 5.54 -0.42
N ALA A 33 1.73 4.38 -1.02
CA ALA A 33 1.72 3.10 -0.32
C ALA A 33 3.07 2.91 0.39
N PHE A 34 4.19 2.99 -0.35
CA PHE A 34 5.54 2.89 0.20
C PHE A 34 5.79 3.83 1.38
N ALA A 35 5.44 5.11 1.23
CA ALA A 35 5.58 6.09 2.30
C ALA A 35 4.78 5.72 3.56
N MET A 36 3.58 5.15 3.42
CA MET A 36 2.78 4.69 4.57
C MET A 36 3.45 3.54 5.32
N ALA A 37 3.98 2.51 4.64
CA ALA A 37 4.70 1.44 5.35
C ALA A 37 5.95 1.98 6.04
N LEU A 38 6.71 2.86 5.39
CA LEU A 38 7.90 3.45 6.01
C LEU A 38 7.54 4.18 7.31
N ARG A 39 6.48 5.00 7.31
CA ARG A 39 6.04 5.71 8.52
C ARG A 39 5.53 4.79 9.61
N LEU A 40 4.77 3.74 9.26
CA LEU A 40 4.27 2.77 10.23
C LEU A 40 5.42 1.95 10.85
N HIS A 41 6.42 1.58 10.05
CA HIS A 41 7.65 0.97 10.57
C HIS A 41 8.43 1.92 11.49
N GLU A 42 8.64 3.17 11.09
CA GLU A 42 9.31 4.19 11.92
C GLU A 42 8.59 4.43 13.26
N GLN A 43 7.26 4.27 13.28
CA GLN A 43 6.44 4.33 14.49
C GLN A 43 6.45 3.03 15.31
N GLY A 44 7.13 1.98 14.85
CA GLY A 44 7.23 0.69 15.54
C GLY A 44 5.95 -0.16 15.47
N VAL A 45 5.04 0.13 14.53
CA VAL A 45 3.81 -0.67 14.36
C VAL A 45 4.14 -2.11 13.94
N PHE A 46 5.20 -2.27 13.15
CA PHE A 46 5.74 -3.56 12.74
C PHE A 46 7.24 -3.45 12.48
N THR A 47 7.92 -4.60 12.45
CA THR A 47 9.32 -4.74 12.06
C THR A 47 9.46 -5.15 10.58
N TRP A 48 10.61 -4.89 9.97
CA TRP A 48 10.86 -5.33 8.59
C TRP A 48 10.80 -6.86 8.41
N SER A 49 11.10 -7.64 9.44
CA SER A 49 10.92 -9.10 9.41
C SER A 49 9.45 -9.49 9.29
N GLU A 50 8.57 -8.92 10.12
CA GLU A 50 7.12 -9.14 10.03
C GLU A 50 6.56 -8.69 8.67
N TRP A 51 7.10 -7.58 8.12
CA TRP A 51 6.76 -7.11 6.79
C TRP A 51 7.11 -8.14 5.71
N ALA A 52 8.35 -8.63 5.69
CA ALA A 52 8.83 -9.58 4.70
C ALA A 52 8.05 -10.90 4.75
N GLU A 53 7.75 -11.39 5.95
CA GLU A 53 6.93 -12.59 6.17
C GLU A 53 5.51 -12.41 5.63
N THR A 54 4.85 -11.30 5.97
CA THR A 54 3.47 -11.02 5.53
C THR A 54 3.39 -10.85 4.02
N LEU A 55 4.34 -10.13 3.43
CA LEU A 55 4.37 -9.91 1.98
C LEU A 55 4.59 -11.23 1.23
N SER A 56 5.52 -12.06 1.69
CA SER A 56 5.79 -13.38 1.09
C SER A 56 4.56 -14.29 1.17
N ALA A 57 3.87 -14.31 2.32
CA ALA A 57 2.62 -15.06 2.47
C ALA A 57 1.50 -14.55 1.56
N THR A 58 1.41 -13.23 1.39
CA THR A 58 0.41 -12.60 0.51
C THR A 58 0.65 -12.96 -0.96
N ILE A 59 1.90 -12.90 -1.42
CA ILE A 59 2.30 -13.28 -2.79
C ILE A 59 2.05 -14.77 -3.01
N ALA A 60 2.49 -15.63 -2.08
CA ALA A 60 2.28 -17.07 -2.19
C ALA A 60 0.79 -17.45 -2.28
N HIS A 61 -0.06 -16.77 -1.49
CA HIS A 61 -1.51 -16.96 -1.56
C HIS A 61 -2.10 -16.53 -2.92
N ALA A 62 -1.65 -15.40 -3.46
CA ALA A 62 -2.11 -14.92 -4.77
C ALA A 62 -1.65 -15.83 -5.91
N GLN A 63 -0.40 -16.29 -5.89
CA GLN A 63 0.16 -17.24 -6.86
C GLN A 63 -0.60 -18.58 -6.83
N ALA A 64 -0.93 -19.09 -5.63
CA ALA A 64 -1.77 -20.28 -5.49
C ALA A 64 -3.20 -20.08 -6.06
N GLY A 65 -3.69 -18.84 -6.09
CA GLY A 65 -4.96 -18.43 -6.71
C GLY A 65 -4.89 -18.21 -8.23
N GLY A 66 -3.74 -18.42 -8.87
CA GLY A 66 -3.56 -18.29 -10.31
C GLY A 66 -3.07 -16.92 -10.79
N ASP A 67 -2.52 -16.08 -9.91
CA ASP A 67 -1.82 -14.85 -10.32
C ASP A 67 -0.49 -15.20 -11.02
N PRO A 68 -0.29 -14.84 -12.29
CA PRO A 68 0.93 -15.15 -13.04
C PRO A 68 2.15 -14.29 -12.65
N ASP A 69 2.03 -13.38 -11.66
CA ASP A 69 3.12 -12.55 -11.14
C ASP A 69 3.87 -11.77 -12.22
N ALA A 70 3.10 -11.04 -13.04
CA ALA A 70 3.60 -10.30 -14.20
C ALA A 70 4.23 -8.93 -13.85
N GLY A 71 4.66 -8.72 -12.59
CA GLY A 71 5.23 -7.45 -12.10
C GLY A 71 4.22 -6.31 -11.90
N ASN A 72 3.12 -6.28 -12.66
CA ASN A 72 2.05 -5.27 -12.50
C ASN A 72 1.22 -5.48 -11.22
N THR A 73 1.25 -6.69 -10.64
CA THR A 73 0.52 -7.05 -9.41
C THR A 73 1.37 -6.88 -8.15
N TYR A 74 2.67 -6.64 -8.27
CA TYR A 74 3.59 -6.54 -7.13
C TYR A 74 3.15 -5.51 -6.08
N TYR A 75 2.88 -4.26 -6.48
CA TYR A 75 2.42 -3.24 -5.54
C TYR A 75 1.00 -3.49 -5.02
N LEU A 76 0.20 -4.34 -5.68
CA LEU A 76 -1.09 -4.79 -5.14
C LEU A 76 -0.88 -5.78 -4.00
N HIS A 77 0.05 -6.74 -4.14
CA HIS A 77 0.44 -7.61 -3.02
C HIS A 77 1.07 -6.82 -1.88
N TRP A 78 1.87 -5.81 -2.20
CA TRP A 78 2.45 -4.88 -1.23
C TRP A 78 1.36 -4.14 -0.44
N LEU A 79 0.36 -3.58 -1.12
CA LEU A 79 -0.78 -2.92 -0.48
C LEU A 79 -1.57 -3.91 0.39
N LYS A 80 -1.79 -5.14 -0.10
CA LYS A 80 -2.50 -6.18 0.64
C LYS A 80 -1.74 -6.63 1.90
N ALA A 81 -0.41 -6.69 1.85
CA ALA A 81 0.42 -6.95 3.02
C ALA A 81 0.30 -5.81 4.05
N LEU A 82 0.29 -4.56 3.59
CA LEU A 82 0.08 -3.39 4.46
C LEU A 82 -1.30 -3.45 5.14
N GLU A 83 -2.37 -3.68 4.39
CA GLU A 83 -3.74 -3.84 4.93
C GLU A 83 -3.81 -4.96 5.97
N THR A 84 -3.12 -6.08 5.72
CA THR A 84 -3.06 -7.23 6.64
C THR A 84 -2.38 -6.86 7.95
N ILE A 85 -1.22 -6.19 7.90
CA ILE A 85 -0.48 -5.80 9.10
C ILE A 85 -1.26 -4.77 9.93
N VAL A 86 -1.77 -3.70 9.31
CA VAL A 86 -2.49 -2.66 10.06
C VAL A 86 -3.76 -3.20 10.71
N THR A 87 -4.40 -4.18 10.07
CA THR A 87 -5.54 -4.91 10.64
C THR A 87 -5.12 -5.78 11.81
N ALA A 88 -4.10 -6.62 11.63
CA ALA A 88 -3.61 -7.53 12.67
C ALA A 88 -3.09 -6.79 13.92
N LYS A 89 -2.55 -5.58 13.73
CA LYS A 89 -2.05 -4.71 14.80
C LYS A 89 -3.13 -3.80 15.41
N GLY A 90 -4.37 -3.83 14.90
CA GLY A 90 -5.48 -3.01 15.40
C GLY A 90 -5.35 -1.50 15.10
N VAL A 91 -4.50 -1.12 14.16
CA VAL A 91 -4.36 0.28 13.68
C VAL A 91 -5.55 0.67 12.81
N SER A 92 -6.14 -0.30 12.12
CA SER A 92 -7.42 -0.21 11.43
C SER A 92 -8.14 -1.55 11.56
N ASP A 93 -9.40 -1.61 11.18
CA ASP A 93 -10.15 -2.86 11.04
C ASP A 93 -10.66 -3.04 9.60
N PRO A 94 -11.07 -4.26 9.20
CA PRO A 94 -11.51 -4.54 7.84
C PRO A 94 -12.74 -3.75 7.43
N ALA A 95 -13.67 -3.50 8.36
CA ALA A 95 -14.90 -2.76 8.06
C ALA A 95 -14.57 -1.29 7.79
N THR A 96 -13.67 -0.68 8.56
CA THR A 96 -13.20 0.69 8.30
C THR A 96 -12.51 0.83 6.94
N LEU A 97 -11.66 -0.14 6.56
CA LEU A 97 -11.01 -0.13 5.24
C LEU A 97 -12.03 -0.26 4.10
N GLU A 98 -12.99 -1.16 4.27
CA GLU A 98 -14.04 -1.40 3.28
C GLU A 98 -15.00 -0.21 3.15
N ASP A 99 -15.42 0.38 4.27
CA ASP A 99 -16.24 1.59 4.30
C ASP A 99 -15.54 2.76 3.61
N ARG A 100 -14.22 2.89 3.83
CA ARG A 100 -13.43 3.93 3.17
C ARG A 100 -13.35 3.69 1.66
N ARG A 101 -13.15 2.45 1.22
CA ARG A 101 -13.12 2.07 -0.21
C ARG A 101 -14.46 2.39 -0.87
N ASN A 102 -15.56 1.99 -0.23
CA ASN A 102 -16.91 2.23 -0.69
C ASN A 102 -17.28 3.72 -0.71
N ALA A 103 -16.80 4.50 0.25
CA ALA A 103 -16.99 5.95 0.24
C ALA A 103 -16.29 6.62 -0.94
N TRP A 104 -15.06 6.20 -1.28
CA TRP A 104 -14.36 6.70 -2.46
C TRP A 104 -15.02 6.26 -3.77
N ASP A 105 -15.50 5.02 -3.86
CA ASP A 105 -16.24 4.54 -5.05
C ASP A 105 -17.53 5.34 -5.28
N ARG A 106 -18.30 5.60 -4.21
CA ARG A 106 -19.47 6.50 -4.27
C ARG A 106 -19.09 7.91 -4.70
N ALA A 107 -18.05 8.49 -4.13
CA ALA A 107 -17.58 9.82 -4.49
C ALA A 107 -17.15 9.90 -5.96
N ALA A 108 -16.43 8.89 -6.45
CA ALA A 108 -16.02 8.80 -7.85
C ALA A 108 -17.22 8.74 -8.80
N LYS A 109 -18.22 7.92 -8.49
CA LYS A 109 -19.47 7.81 -9.27
C LYS A 109 -20.31 9.08 -9.26
N ALA A 110 -20.27 9.84 -8.17
CA ALA A 110 -21.02 11.10 -8.03
C ALA A 110 -20.31 12.31 -8.64
N THR A 111 -19.01 12.20 -8.98
CA THR A 111 -18.22 13.33 -9.48
C THR A 111 -18.34 13.42 -11.01
N PRO A 112 -18.84 14.54 -11.58
CA PRO A 112 -18.86 14.74 -13.02
C PRO A 112 -17.46 14.64 -13.64
N HIS A 113 -17.38 14.12 -14.86
CA HIS A 113 -16.11 14.01 -15.58
C HIS A 113 -15.39 15.37 -15.69
N GLY A 114 -14.09 15.37 -15.38
CA GLY A 114 -13.26 16.57 -15.37
C GLY A 114 -13.24 17.35 -14.05
N GLN A 115 -14.01 16.93 -13.03
CA GLN A 115 -13.95 17.49 -11.69
C GLN A 115 -13.09 16.63 -10.75
N PRO A 116 -12.41 17.23 -9.75
CA PRO A 116 -11.71 16.47 -8.70
C PRO A 116 -12.68 15.61 -7.88
N ILE A 117 -12.29 14.36 -7.62
CA ILE A 117 -13.05 13.47 -6.72
C ILE A 117 -12.69 13.82 -5.27
N GLU A 118 -13.69 14.16 -4.48
CA GLU A 118 -13.55 14.46 -3.06
C GLU A 118 -14.45 13.54 -2.23
N LEU A 119 -13.94 13.02 -1.11
CA LEU A 119 -14.76 12.24 -0.18
C LEU A 119 -15.97 13.05 0.30
N GLY A 120 -17.17 12.46 0.25
CA GLY A 120 -18.40 13.15 0.57
C GLY A 120 -19.04 13.88 -0.62
N ALA A 121 -18.46 13.81 -1.83
CA ALA A 121 -19.05 14.38 -3.05
C ALA A 121 -20.46 13.83 -3.32
N GLU A 122 -20.77 12.61 -2.90
CA GLU A 122 -22.10 12.00 -3.02
C GLU A 122 -23.19 12.73 -2.22
N LYS A 123 -22.80 13.54 -1.23
CA LYS A 123 -23.73 14.28 -0.35
C LYS A 123 -23.98 15.72 -0.82
N ARG A 124 -23.33 16.16 -1.90
CA ARG A 124 -23.47 17.52 -2.45
C ARG A 124 -24.55 17.64 -3.53
N GLY A 125 -25.15 16.53 -3.95
CA GLY A 125 -26.21 16.46 -4.97
C GLY A 125 -27.60 16.36 -4.37
#